data_AF-A0A8J5I284-F1
#
_entry.id   AF-A0A8J5I284-F1
#
_cell.length_a   1.000
_cell.length_b   1.000
_cell.length_c   1.000
_cell.angle_alpha   90.00
_cell.angle_beta   90.00
_cell.angle_gamma   90.00
#
_symmetry.space_group_name_H-M   'P 1'
#
loop_
_entity.id
_entity.type
_entity.pdbx_description
1 polymer ?
#
loop_
_entity_poly.entity_id
_entity_poly.type
_entity_poly.pdbx_seq_one_letter_code
_entity_poly.pdbx_strand_id
1 'polypeptide(L)'
;MAKKILVTGGAGYIGSHTVMQLLLAGFSVSVVDNLDNSSEASLERVAELAGDCGKNLTFHKIDLRDRDALKKLFATTKFDAVIHFAGLKAVGESVQKPLLYYNNNIIGTIILLETMAEHGCKKLVFSSSATVYGWPKEVPCTEEFPLCATNPYGRTKLMIEEICRDIQLGDGEWDIVLLRYFNPVGAHPSGFIGEDPRGIPNNLMPFVQQVAVGRRPALTVFGNDYSTKDGTGVRDYIHVVDLADGHIAAVEKLFQSNKTGCDVYNLGTGKGTSVLEMVEAFEKASGKKIPLVMAGRRPGDSETVYASTSKAEKELNWKAKYGIEEMCRDQWNWASKNPWGYGKPNESADPST
;
A
#
# COMPACT_ATOMS: atom_id res chain seq x y z
N MET A 1 10.80 4.10 -27.24
CA MET A 1 11.38 3.38 -26.08
C MET A 1 10.29 3.23 -25.03
N ALA A 2 10.31 2.15 -24.25
CA ALA A 2 9.40 1.99 -23.11
C ALA A 2 9.65 3.13 -22.10
N LYS A 3 8.57 3.67 -21.51
CA LYS A 3 8.68 4.67 -20.44
C LYS A 3 9.29 4.02 -19.19
N LYS A 4 10.15 4.75 -18.50
CA LYS A 4 10.90 4.29 -17.33
C LYS A 4 10.26 4.81 -16.05
N ILE A 5 9.85 3.90 -15.18
CA ILE A 5 9.17 4.20 -13.92
C ILE A 5 10.07 3.79 -12.76
N LEU A 6 10.36 4.72 -11.86
CA LEU A 6 10.96 4.38 -10.57
C LEU A 6 9.85 4.02 -9.58
N VAL A 7 9.94 2.85 -8.96
CA VAL A 7 9.02 2.40 -7.91
C VAL A 7 9.80 2.27 -6.61
N THR A 8 9.63 3.23 -5.70
CA THR A 8 10.23 3.14 -4.37
C THR A 8 9.34 2.27 -3.47
N GLY A 9 9.93 1.42 -2.62
CA GLY A 9 9.18 0.44 -1.82
C GLY A 9 8.58 -0.69 -2.67
N GLY A 10 9.14 -0.92 -3.86
CA GLY A 10 8.57 -1.82 -4.88
C GLY A 10 8.68 -3.30 -4.54
N ALA A 11 9.50 -3.71 -3.57
CA ALA A 11 9.53 -5.10 -3.11
C ALA A 11 8.43 -5.40 -2.06
N GLY A 12 7.86 -4.35 -1.47
CA GLY A 12 6.76 -4.43 -0.51
C GLY A 12 5.45 -4.94 -1.13
N TYR A 13 4.45 -5.14 -0.27
CA TYR A 13 3.18 -5.79 -0.64
C TYR A 13 2.48 -5.14 -1.84
N ILE A 14 2.08 -3.86 -1.74
CA ILE A 14 1.39 -3.16 -2.83
C ILE A 14 2.37 -2.93 -3.99
N GLY A 15 3.61 -2.57 -3.65
CA GLY A 15 4.68 -2.31 -4.60
C GLY A 15 4.89 -3.45 -5.60
N SER A 16 5.00 -4.70 -5.14
CA SER A 16 5.27 -5.84 -6.02
C SER A 16 4.11 -6.14 -6.97
N HIS A 17 2.87 -5.96 -6.52
CA HIS A 17 1.68 -6.10 -7.39
C HIS A 17 1.63 -4.98 -8.43
N THR A 18 1.98 -3.74 -8.06
CA THR A 18 2.08 -2.63 -9.01
C THR A 18 3.23 -2.81 -10.00
N VAL A 19 4.40 -3.30 -9.56
CA VAL A 19 5.53 -3.62 -10.45
C VAL A 19 5.10 -4.68 -11.47
N MET A 20 4.40 -5.73 -11.04
CA MET A 20 3.85 -6.74 -11.96
C MET A 20 2.97 -6.09 -13.05
N GLN A 21 2.02 -5.24 -12.66
CA GLN A 21 1.13 -4.59 -13.62
C GLN A 21 1.87 -3.62 -14.57
N LEU A 22 2.88 -2.91 -14.08
CA LEU A 22 3.71 -2.03 -14.92
C LEU A 22 4.49 -2.82 -15.97
N LEU A 23 5.07 -3.96 -15.59
CA LEU A 23 5.82 -4.82 -16.52
C LEU A 23 4.90 -5.39 -17.61
N LEU A 24 3.70 -5.86 -17.22
CA LEU A 24 2.69 -6.35 -18.17
C LEU A 24 2.18 -5.24 -19.10
N ALA A 25 2.10 -3.99 -18.62
CA ALA A 25 1.75 -2.83 -19.43
C ALA A 25 2.92 -2.31 -20.30
N GLY A 26 4.07 -2.99 -20.29
CA GLY A 26 5.21 -2.68 -21.17
C GLY A 26 6.12 -1.54 -20.69
N PHE A 27 6.01 -1.14 -19.41
CA PHE A 27 6.94 -0.19 -18.81
C PHE A 27 8.29 -0.85 -18.49
N SER A 28 9.34 -0.02 -18.44
CA SER A 28 10.61 -0.39 -17.81
C SER A 28 10.60 0.10 -16.37
N VAL A 29 10.92 -0.78 -15.43
CA VAL A 29 10.71 -0.53 -14.00
C VAL A 29 12.01 -0.66 -13.24
N SER A 30 12.42 0.40 -12.56
CA SER A 30 13.49 0.35 -11.56
C SER A 30 12.87 0.39 -10.17
N VAL A 31 13.22 -0.56 -9.31
CA VAL A 31 12.77 -0.62 -7.92
C VAL A 31 13.87 -0.14 -6.98
N VAL A 32 13.51 0.75 -6.05
CA VAL A 32 14.35 1.12 -4.91
C VAL A 32 13.68 0.63 -3.64
N ASP A 33 14.35 -0.24 -2.88
CA ASP A 33 13.83 -0.77 -1.61
C ASP A 33 15.00 -1.10 -0.68
N ASN A 34 14.87 -0.82 0.61
CA ASN A 34 15.89 -1.19 1.60
C ASN A 34 15.67 -2.59 2.21
N LEU A 35 14.55 -3.23 1.87
CA LEU A 35 14.11 -4.55 2.35
C LEU A 35 13.75 -4.57 3.85
N ASP A 36 13.37 -3.43 4.42
CA ASP A 36 13.02 -3.32 5.84
C ASP A 36 11.66 -3.95 6.20
N ASN A 37 10.78 -4.16 5.23
CA ASN A 37 9.53 -4.88 5.46
C ASN A 37 9.09 -5.68 4.23
N SER A 38 10.07 -6.23 3.53
CA SER A 38 9.91 -6.93 2.26
C SER A 38 11.06 -7.93 2.06
N SER A 39 10.97 -8.71 0.98
CA SER A 39 12.00 -9.67 0.58
C SER A 39 12.32 -9.47 -0.90
N GLU A 40 13.59 -9.62 -1.26
CA GLU A 40 14.03 -9.59 -2.66
C GLU A 40 13.36 -10.70 -3.50
N ALA A 41 13.04 -11.83 -2.88
CA ALA A 41 12.29 -12.93 -3.50
C ALA A 41 10.89 -12.51 -4.01
N SER A 42 10.30 -11.45 -3.46
CA SER A 42 9.07 -10.84 -3.99
C SER A 42 9.28 -10.39 -5.44
N LEU A 43 10.39 -9.70 -5.72
CA LEU A 43 10.73 -9.20 -7.06
C LEU A 43 11.21 -10.31 -8.00
N GLU A 44 11.93 -11.30 -7.50
CA GLU A 44 12.31 -12.50 -8.29
C GLU A 44 11.06 -13.20 -8.82
N ARG A 45 10.06 -13.41 -7.96
CA ARG A 45 8.79 -14.03 -8.35
C ARG A 45 7.95 -13.14 -9.26
N VAL A 46 8.00 -11.81 -9.09
CA VAL A 46 7.39 -10.88 -10.06
C VAL A 46 8.04 -11.05 -11.44
N ALA A 47 9.37 -11.09 -11.52
CA ALA A 47 10.08 -11.25 -12.79
C ALA A 47 9.75 -12.60 -13.45
N GLU A 48 9.68 -13.68 -12.67
CA GLU A 48 9.26 -15.01 -13.15
C GLU A 48 7.83 -14.98 -13.71
N LEU A 49 6.88 -14.43 -12.95
CA LEU A 49 5.48 -14.35 -13.37
C LEU A 49 5.28 -13.45 -14.61
N ALA A 50 6.09 -12.40 -14.74
CA ALA A 50 6.03 -11.47 -15.87
C ALA A 50 6.63 -12.05 -17.17
N GLY A 51 7.30 -13.23 -17.11
CA GLY A 51 7.91 -13.87 -18.27
C GLY A 51 8.92 -12.96 -18.98
N ASP A 52 8.80 -12.80 -20.29
CA ASP A 52 9.71 -11.94 -21.06
C ASP A 52 9.69 -10.46 -20.62
N CYS A 53 8.56 -9.97 -20.10
CA CYS A 53 8.47 -8.62 -19.55
C CYS A 53 9.31 -8.45 -18.29
N GLY A 54 9.62 -9.54 -17.56
CA GLY A 54 10.47 -9.51 -16.37
C GLY A 54 11.89 -8.97 -16.62
N LYS A 55 12.39 -9.05 -17.86
CA LYS A 55 13.68 -8.48 -18.29
C LYS A 55 13.74 -6.95 -18.17
N ASN A 56 12.58 -6.29 -18.07
CA ASN A 56 12.47 -4.84 -17.92
C ASN A 56 12.48 -4.38 -16.46
N LEU A 57 12.64 -5.31 -15.49
CA LEU A 57 12.76 -5.01 -14.07
C LEU A 57 14.24 -4.87 -13.66
N THR A 58 14.57 -3.82 -12.93
CA THR A 58 15.87 -3.66 -12.28
C THR A 58 15.66 -3.35 -10.80
N PHE A 59 16.42 -3.99 -9.92
CA PHE A 59 16.35 -3.77 -8.48
C PHE A 59 17.60 -3.04 -7.97
N HIS A 60 17.38 -2.06 -7.09
CA HIS A 60 18.41 -1.31 -6.38
C HIS A 60 18.12 -1.34 -4.88
N LYS A 61 18.99 -2.03 -4.13
CA LYS A 61 18.90 -2.05 -2.67
C LYS A 61 19.43 -0.73 -2.09
N ILE A 62 18.55 0.25 -1.96
CA ILE A 62 18.88 1.62 -1.55
C ILE A 62 17.85 2.08 -0.51
N ASP A 63 18.32 2.73 0.56
CA ASP A 63 17.46 3.50 1.45
C ASP A 63 17.24 4.89 0.85
N LEU A 64 16.00 5.38 0.80
CA LEU A 64 15.72 6.72 0.25
C LEU A 64 16.45 7.85 0.96
N ARG A 65 16.89 7.63 2.21
CA ARG A 65 17.67 8.61 2.97
C ARG A 65 19.15 8.64 2.56
N ASP A 66 19.61 7.66 1.77
CA ASP A 66 20.92 7.71 1.12
C ASP A 66 20.86 8.60 -0.13
N ARG A 67 21.06 9.89 0.09
CA ARG A 67 21.01 10.93 -0.94
C ARG A 67 22.00 10.65 -2.08
N ASP A 68 23.21 10.20 -1.78
CA ASP A 68 24.25 10.02 -2.79
C ASP A 68 23.96 8.81 -3.67
N ALA A 69 23.48 7.70 -3.09
CA ALA A 69 23.05 6.55 -3.86
C ALA A 69 21.86 6.88 -4.76
N LEU A 70 20.87 7.63 -4.27
CA LEU A 70 19.71 8.02 -5.05
C LEU A 70 20.09 8.97 -6.20
N LYS A 71 20.93 9.98 -5.94
CA LYS A 71 21.45 10.88 -7.00
C LYS A 71 22.21 10.11 -8.06
N LYS A 72 23.06 9.16 -7.67
CA LYS A 72 23.80 8.31 -8.62
C LYS A 72 22.85 7.50 -9.51
N LEU A 73 21.76 6.96 -8.95
CA LEU A 73 20.76 6.25 -9.73
C LEU A 73 20.11 7.16 -10.79
N PHE A 74 19.62 8.33 -10.39
CA PHE A 74 19.01 9.31 -11.30
C PHE A 74 19.99 9.86 -12.35
N ALA A 75 21.29 9.95 -12.04
CA ALA A 75 22.31 10.34 -13.01
C ALA A 75 22.53 9.29 -14.12
N THR A 76 22.32 8.01 -13.81
CA THR A 76 22.47 6.90 -14.79
C THR A 76 21.19 6.60 -15.56
N THR A 77 20.03 6.97 -15.02
CA THR A 77 18.72 6.64 -15.60
C THR A 77 17.80 7.84 -15.56
N LYS A 78 17.38 8.31 -16.75
CA LYS A 78 16.30 9.28 -16.88
C LYS A 78 14.95 8.60 -16.66
N PHE A 79 14.27 8.93 -15.56
CA PHE A 79 12.94 8.43 -15.24
C PHE A 79 11.85 9.34 -15.79
N ASP A 80 10.78 8.75 -16.33
CA ASP A 80 9.62 9.47 -16.85
C ASP A 80 8.57 9.77 -15.77
N ALA A 81 8.50 8.94 -14.73
CA ALA A 81 7.67 9.17 -13.54
C ALA A 81 8.16 8.32 -12.35
N VAL A 82 7.69 8.67 -11.16
CA VAL A 82 7.94 7.93 -9.91
C VAL A 82 6.63 7.50 -9.27
N ILE A 83 6.57 6.26 -8.77
CA ILE A 83 5.54 5.80 -7.83
C ILE A 83 6.20 5.61 -6.46
N HIS A 84 5.69 6.31 -5.45
CA HIS A 84 6.31 6.39 -4.14
C HIS A 84 5.55 5.61 -3.05
N PHE A 85 5.87 4.31 -2.90
CA PHE A 85 5.35 3.47 -1.81
C PHE A 85 6.22 3.47 -0.54
N ALA A 86 7.53 3.71 -0.68
CA ALA A 86 8.47 3.58 0.42
C ALA A 86 8.06 4.42 1.64
N GLY A 87 7.87 3.75 2.77
CA GLY A 87 7.43 4.36 4.02
C GLY A 87 7.05 3.31 5.05
N LEU A 88 7.27 3.62 6.32
CA LEU A 88 6.76 2.81 7.42
C LEU A 88 5.25 3.03 7.54
N LYS A 89 4.49 1.95 7.80
CA LYS A 89 3.02 1.93 7.66
C LYS A 89 2.23 1.50 8.90
N ALA A 90 2.87 1.06 9.98
CA ALA A 90 2.14 0.53 11.13
C ALA A 90 1.68 1.66 12.08
N VAL A 91 0.36 1.87 12.15
CA VAL A 91 -0.25 2.91 13.01
C VAL A 91 0.19 2.77 14.46
N GLY A 92 0.07 1.57 15.04
CA GLY A 92 0.41 1.32 16.45
C GLY A 92 1.89 1.59 16.75
N GLU A 93 2.80 1.11 15.90
CA GLU A 93 4.23 1.38 16.07
C GLU A 93 4.55 2.87 15.93
N SER A 94 3.88 3.58 15.02
CA SER A 94 4.12 5.01 14.82
C SER A 94 3.87 5.86 16.07
N VAL A 95 2.91 5.45 16.91
CA VAL A 95 2.64 6.10 18.20
C VAL A 95 3.78 5.83 19.19
N GLN A 96 4.36 4.63 19.17
CA GLN A 96 5.47 4.25 20.04
C GLN A 96 6.82 4.81 19.58
N LYS A 97 7.01 4.98 18.26
CA LYS A 97 8.26 5.41 17.62
C LYS A 97 8.02 6.57 16.65
N PRO A 98 7.48 7.73 17.09
CA PRO A 98 7.09 8.81 16.18
C PRO A 98 8.27 9.36 15.37
N LEU A 99 9.43 9.59 15.99
CA LEU A 99 10.61 10.12 15.30
C LEU A 99 11.13 9.19 14.20
N LEU A 100 11.00 7.87 14.37
CA LEU A 100 11.36 6.89 13.35
C LEU A 100 10.46 7.08 12.11
N TYR A 101 9.16 7.24 12.31
CA TYR A 101 8.19 7.45 11.22
C TYR A 101 8.39 8.79 10.52
N TYR A 102 8.60 9.87 11.27
CA TYR A 102 8.90 11.18 10.67
C TYR A 102 10.21 11.15 9.89
N ASN A 103 11.28 10.58 10.44
CA ASN A 103 12.56 10.47 9.75
C ASN A 103 12.44 9.62 8.48
N ASN A 104 11.84 8.43 8.56
CA ASN A 104 11.74 7.57 7.39
C ASN A 104 10.81 8.16 6.31
N ASN A 105 9.61 8.58 6.70
CA ASN A 105 8.58 8.96 5.74
C ASN A 105 8.82 10.38 5.23
N ILE A 106 9.06 11.38 6.10
CA ILE A 106 9.19 12.76 5.65
C ILE A 106 10.56 13.01 5.00
N ILE A 107 11.65 12.67 5.68
CA ILE A 107 13.00 12.96 5.15
C ILE A 107 13.29 12.12 3.90
N GLY A 108 12.87 10.86 3.88
CA GLY A 108 12.96 10.01 2.68
C GLY A 108 12.20 10.60 1.49
N THR A 109 10.99 11.11 1.71
CA THR A 109 10.23 11.77 0.64
C THR A 109 10.87 13.09 0.19
N ILE A 110 11.37 13.92 1.12
CA ILE A 110 12.06 15.18 0.76
C ILE A 110 13.28 14.90 -0.12
N ILE A 111 14.13 13.93 0.25
CA ILE A 111 15.32 13.56 -0.54
C ILE A 111 14.92 13.06 -1.93
N LEU A 112 13.84 12.26 -2.03
CA LEU A 112 13.30 11.80 -3.30
C LEU A 112 12.85 12.98 -4.18
N LEU A 113 12.03 13.89 -3.63
CA LEU A 113 11.49 15.04 -4.35
C LEU A 113 12.58 16.01 -4.82
N GLU A 114 13.59 16.28 -3.97
CA GLU A 114 14.76 17.08 -4.33
C GLU A 114 15.54 16.42 -5.48
N THR A 115 15.80 15.12 -5.39
CA THR A 115 16.53 14.38 -6.44
C THR A 115 15.76 14.35 -7.76
N MET A 116 14.44 14.16 -7.69
CA MET A 116 13.53 14.24 -8.82
C MET A 116 13.59 15.62 -9.50
N ALA A 117 13.53 16.70 -8.72
CA ALA A 117 13.63 18.07 -9.21
C ALA A 117 14.96 18.34 -9.92
N GLU A 118 16.08 17.95 -9.29
CA GLU A 118 17.44 18.11 -9.83
C GLU A 118 17.64 17.44 -11.21
N HIS A 119 16.89 16.36 -11.49
CA HIS A 119 16.99 15.59 -12.73
C HIS A 119 15.81 15.81 -13.68
N GLY A 120 14.93 16.78 -13.40
CA GLY A 120 13.79 17.13 -14.23
C GLY A 120 12.69 16.05 -14.30
N CYS A 121 12.61 15.15 -13.32
CA CYS A 121 11.54 14.16 -13.21
C CYS A 121 10.40 14.73 -12.35
N LYS A 122 9.39 15.34 -12.98
CA LYS A 122 8.32 16.09 -12.27
C LYS A 122 6.96 15.40 -12.28
N LYS A 123 6.94 14.06 -12.39
CA LYS A 123 5.72 13.23 -12.43
C LYS A 123 5.72 12.25 -11.27
N LEU A 124 4.76 12.37 -10.36
CA LEU A 124 4.71 11.58 -9.13
C LEU A 124 3.32 10.97 -8.90
N VAL A 125 3.28 9.68 -8.60
CA VAL A 125 2.14 9.04 -7.92
C VAL A 125 2.55 8.75 -6.48
N PHE A 126 1.88 9.38 -5.52
CA PHE A 126 2.17 9.21 -4.10
C PHE A 126 1.16 8.29 -3.41
N SER A 127 1.69 7.36 -2.62
CA SER A 127 0.92 6.48 -1.74
C SER A 127 0.48 7.19 -0.47
N SER A 128 -0.67 7.86 -0.53
CA SER A 128 -1.35 8.37 0.66
C SER A 128 -2.24 7.29 1.30
N SER A 129 -3.09 7.67 2.26
CA SER A 129 -3.90 6.73 3.03
C SER A 129 -5.15 7.39 3.57
N ALA A 130 -6.24 6.62 3.71
CA ALA A 130 -7.46 7.05 4.38
C ALA A 130 -7.23 7.54 5.83
N THR A 131 -6.09 7.24 6.46
CA THR A 131 -5.74 7.79 7.77
C THR A 131 -5.61 9.31 7.81
N VAL A 132 -5.46 9.98 6.65
CA VAL A 132 -5.46 11.45 6.58
C VAL A 132 -6.83 12.04 6.93
N TYR A 133 -7.91 11.27 6.83
CA TYR A 133 -9.25 11.67 7.24
C TYR A 133 -9.51 11.54 8.75
N GLY A 134 -8.66 10.81 9.48
CA GLY A 134 -8.82 10.56 10.92
C GLY A 134 -10.13 9.87 11.27
N TRP A 135 -10.98 10.59 12.01
CA TRP A 135 -12.33 10.17 12.40
C TRP A 135 -13.38 10.97 11.61
N PRO A 136 -13.67 10.57 10.36
CA PRO A 136 -14.68 11.25 9.57
C PRO A 136 -16.05 11.12 10.27
N LYS A 137 -16.81 12.22 10.31
CA LYS A 137 -18.14 12.25 10.93
C LYS A 137 -19.21 11.53 10.10
N GLU A 138 -18.96 11.44 8.79
CA GLU A 138 -19.86 10.88 7.81
C GLU A 138 -19.09 9.95 6.89
N VAL A 139 -19.79 9.00 6.29
CA VAL A 139 -19.26 8.05 5.30
C VAL A 139 -20.32 7.87 4.22
N PRO A 140 -19.96 7.67 2.94
CA PRO A 140 -18.61 7.50 2.40
C PRO A 140 -17.75 8.79 2.42
N CYS A 141 -16.43 8.65 2.64
CA CYS A 141 -15.49 9.77 2.60
C CYS A 141 -15.21 10.20 1.15
N THR A 142 -15.46 11.46 0.82
CA THR A 142 -15.04 12.05 -0.46
C THR A 142 -13.64 12.67 -0.34
N GLU A 143 -13.04 13.02 -1.47
CA GLU A 143 -11.73 13.67 -1.53
C GLU A 143 -11.72 15.06 -0.85
N GLU A 144 -12.88 15.72 -0.82
CA GLU A 144 -13.11 17.07 -0.26
C GLU A 144 -13.30 17.08 1.26
N PHE A 145 -13.32 15.92 1.91
CA PHE A 145 -13.48 15.85 3.36
C PHE A 145 -12.32 16.55 4.08
N PRO A 146 -12.59 17.21 5.23
CA PRO A 146 -11.55 17.79 6.06
C PRO A 146 -10.51 16.73 6.47
N LEU A 147 -9.24 17.11 6.44
CA LEU A 147 -8.12 16.23 6.78
C LEU A 147 -7.72 16.46 8.24
N CYS A 148 -7.58 15.38 9.01
CA CYS A 148 -7.22 15.44 10.42
C CYS A 148 -6.59 14.11 10.87
N ALA A 149 -5.28 13.96 10.71
CA ALA A 149 -4.61 12.73 11.12
C ALA A 149 -4.48 12.58 12.64
N THR A 150 -4.84 11.40 13.16
CA THR A 150 -4.92 11.10 14.61
C THR A 150 -3.70 10.38 15.18
N ASN A 151 -2.73 10.00 14.33
CA ASN A 151 -1.52 9.27 14.73
C ASN A 151 -0.31 9.71 13.88
N PRO A 152 0.93 9.46 14.34
CA PRO A 152 2.14 9.90 13.63
C PRO A 152 2.24 9.38 12.19
N TYR A 153 1.90 8.12 11.90
CA TYR A 153 1.86 7.60 10.53
C TYR A 153 0.94 8.43 9.63
N GLY A 154 -0.33 8.61 10.04
CA GLY A 154 -1.29 9.41 9.28
C GLY A 154 -0.85 10.87 9.12
N ARG A 155 -0.20 11.44 10.15
CA ARG A 155 0.38 12.79 10.09
C ARG A 155 1.48 12.87 9.04
N THR A 156 2.34 11.85 8.94
CA THR A 156 3.37 11.85 7.89
C THR A 156 2.76 11.86 6.49
N LYS A 157 1.69 11.10 6.25
CA LYS A 157 1.00 11.09 4.96
C LYS A 157 0.36 12.44 4.63
N LEU A 158 -0.31 13.05 5.61
CA LEU A 158 -0.91 14.37 5.44
C LEU A 158 0.14 15.45 5.14
N MET A 159 1.23 15.49 5.90
CA MET A 159 2.34 16.43 5.66
C MET A 159 2.96 16.25 4.27
N ILE A 160 3.10 15.01 3.79
CA ILE A 160 3.61 14.76 2.44
C ILE A 160 2.62 15.24 1.37
N GLU A 161 1.30 15.08 1.58
CA GLU A 161 0.31 15.67 0.67
C GLU A 161 0.43 17.20 0.63
N GLU A 162 0.63 17.85 1.77
CA GLU A 162 0.84 19.31 1.86
C GLU A 162 2.13 19.73 1.13
N ILE A 163 3.24 19.04 1.36
CA ILE A 163 4.51 19.26 0.63
C ILE A 163 4.30 19.14 -0.89
N CYS A 164 3.57 18.13 -1.34
CA CYS A 164 3.28 17.94 -2.76
C CYS A 164 2.46 19.11 -3.35
N ARG A 165 1.46 19.60 -2.61
CA ARG A 165 0.65 20.75 -3.02
C ARG A 165 1.50 22.03 -3.09
N ASP A 166 2.35 22.25 -2.10
CA ASP A 166 3.25 23.41 -2.07
C ASP A 166 4.26 23.38 -3.23
N ILE A 167 4.83 22.21 -3.54
CA ILE A 167 5.72 22.02 -4.69
C ILE A 167 5.01 22.36 -5.99
N GLN A 168 3.80 21.83 -6.20
CA GLN A 168 3.05 22.08 -7.43
C GLN A 168 2.60 23.54 -7.56
N LEU A 169 2.27 24.19 -6.45
CA LEU A 169 1.95 25.61 -6.43
C LEU A 169 3.17 26.49 -6.75
N GLY A 170 4.35 26.11 -6.24
CA GLY A 170 5.62 26.81 -6.49
C GLY A 170 6.20 26.56 -7.88
N ASP A 171 5.96 25.38 -8.45
CA ASP A 171 6.43 24.95 -9.76
C ASP A 171 5.33 24.15 -10.49
N GLY A 172 4.58 24.85 -11.35
CA GLY A 172 3.44 24.30 -12.07
C GLY A 172 3.79 23.22 -13.12
N GLU A 173 5.07 22.90 -13.33
CA GLU A 173 5.49 21.78 -14.17
C GLU A 173 5.35 20.41 -13.45
N TRP A 174 5.10 20.41 -12.14
CA TRP A 174 4.82 19.19 -11.40
C TRP A 174 3.41 18.67 -11.66
N ASP A 175 3.35 17.41 -12.08
CA ASP A 175 2.11 16.63 -12.13
C ASP A 175 2.19 15.56 -11.02
N ILE A 176 1.29 15.66 -10.06
CA ILE A 176 1.25 14.82 -8.87
C ILE A 176 -0.14 14.23 -8.69
N VAL A 177 -0.19 12.91 -8.51
CA VAL A 177 -1.41 12.19 -8.15
C VAL A 177 -1.25 11.61 -6.74
N LEU A 178 -2.09 12.07 -5.82
CA LEU A 178 -2.17 11.61 -4.44
C LEU A 178 -3.24 10.51 -4.36
N LEU A 179 -2.83 9.27 -4.16
CA LEU A 179 -3.76 8.15 -4.04
C LEU A 179 -3.98 7.80 -2.57
N ARG A 180 -5.18 8.06 -2.05
CA ARG A 180 -5.58 7.72 -0.68
C ARG A 180 -6.15 6.31 -0.66
N TYR A 181 -5.32 5.34 -0.30
CA TYR A 181 -5.76 3.95 -0.20
C TYR A 181 -6.57 3.73 1.08
N PHE A 182 -7.57 2.88 0.98
CA PHE A 182 -8.26 2.34 2.15
C PHE A 182 -7.50 1.10 2.66
N ASN A 183 -8.10 -0.08 2.68
CA ASN A 183 -7.48 -1.27 3.29
C ASN A 183 -7.17 -2.35 2.25
N PRO A 184 -5.99 -2.33 1.61
CA PRO A 184 -5.63 -3.35 0.62
C PRO A 184 -5.47 -4.73 1.25
N VAL A 185 -6.04 -5.74 0.60
CA VAL A 185 -6.05 -7.16 0.99
C VAL A 185 -6.01 -8.05 -0.25
N GLY A 186 -5.81 -9.35 -0.08
CA GLY A 186 -5.70 -10.30 -1.18
C GLY A 186 -4.26 -10.61 -1.55
N ALA A 187 -4.10 -11.22 -2.72
CA ALA A 187 -2.80 -11.55 -3.29
C ALA A 187 -2.94 -11.66 -4.81
N HIS A 188 -1.83 -11.86 -5.51
CA HIS A 188 -1.90 -12.17 -6.93
C HIS A 188 -2.58 -13.55 -7.11
N PRO A 189 -3.50 -13.73 -8.10
CA PRO A 189 -4.27 -14.97 -8.26
C PRO A 189 -3.43 -16.24 -8.46
N SER A 190 -2.16 -16.12 -8.86
CA SER A 190 -1.23 -17.27 -8.94
C SER A 190 -0.88 -17.86 -7.57
N GLY A 191 -0.97 -17.05 -6.50
CA GLY A 191 -0.49 -17.41 -5.17
C GLY A 191 1.05 -17.41 -5.04
N PHE A 192 1.76 -16.75 -5.96
CA PHE A 192 3.24 -16.66 -5.94
C PHE A 192 3.77 -15.37 -5.32
N ILE A 193 2.96 -14.30 -5.32
CA ILE A 193 3.26 -13.06 -4.61
C ILE A 193 2.04 -12.67 -3.77
N GLY A 194 2.28 -12.14 -2.58
CA GLY A 194 1.27 -11.74 -1.61
C GLY A 194 1.88 -10.93 -0.46
N GLU A 195 1.09 -10.67 0.58
CA GLU A 195 1.55 -9.92 1.76
C GLU A 195 2.33 -10.83 2.73
N ASP A 196 3.58 -10.45 3.00
CA ASP A 196 4.48 -11.11 3.95
C ASP A 196 5.26 -10.05 4.78
N PRO A 197 4.61 -9.46 5.80
CA PRO A 197 5.27 -8.46 6.63
C PRO A 197 6.25 -9.15 7.59
N ARG A 198 7.37 -8.48 7.87
CA ARG A 198 8.32 -8.95 8.89
C ARG A 198 7.74 -8.77 10.29
N GLY A 199 8.06 -9.70 11.19
CA GLY A 199 7.61 -9.67 12.59
C GLY A 199 6.11 -9.96 12.78
N ILE A 200 5.53 -9.40 13.83
CA ILE A 200 4.10 -9.55 14.13
C ILE A 200 3.29 -8.62 13.22
N PRO A 201 2.36 -9.15 12.39
CA PRO A 201 1.59 -8.30 11.50
C PRO A 201 0.69 -7.32 12.28
N ASN A 202 0.66 -6.06 11.82
CA ASN A 202 -0.19 -5.02 12.39
C ASN A 202 -1.56 -4.91 11.70
N ASN A 203 -1.67 -5.43 10.47
CA ASN A 203 -2.88 -5.43 9.64
C ASN A 203 -3.69 -6.72 9.86
N LEU A 204 -5.01 -6.64 9.70
CA LEU A 204 -5.95 -7.74 9.96
C LEU A 204 -5.63 -8.99 9.12
N MET A 205 -5.58 -8.87 7.79
CA MET A 205 -5.51 -10.03 6.90
C MET A 205 -4.21 -10.84 6.99
N PRO A 206 -3.02 -10.22 7.07
CA PRO A 206 -1.79 -10.93 7.38
C PRO A 206 -1.82 -11.68 8.72
N PHE A 207 -2.56 -11.18 9.70
CA PHE A 207 -2.72 -11.87 10.98
C PHE A 207 -3.68 -13.06 10.84
N VAL A 208 -4.85 -12.85 10.22
CA VAL A 208 -5.85 -13.90 9.93
C VAL A 208 -5.20 -15.07 9.17
N GLN A 209 -4.43 -14.79 8.11
CA GLN A 209 -3.77 -15.85 7.35
C GLN A 209 -2.74 -16.61 8.21
N GLN A 210 -2.01 -15.95 9.11
CA GLN A 210 -1.03 -16.61 9.99
C GLN A 210 -1.71 -17.54 11.00
N VAL A 211 -2.90 -17.18 11.49
CA VAL A 211 -3.73 -18.09 12.30
C VAL A 211 -4.16 -19.30 11.47
N ALA A 212 -4.64 -19.06 10.25
CA ALA A 212 -5.16 -20.11 9.37
C ALA A 212 -4.11 -21.16 8.95
N VAL A 213 -2.84 -20.75 8.77
CA VAL A 213 -1.72 -21.65 8.50
C VAL A 213 -1.05 -22.19 9.77
N GLY A 214 -1.58 -21.90 10.96
CA GLY A 214 -1.11 -22.44 12.23
C GLY A 214 0.13 -21.75 12.83
N ARG A 215 0.53 -20.58 12.33
CA ARG A 215 1.64 -19.79 12.89
C ARG A 215 1.24 -19.05 14.17
N ARG A 216 -0.05 -18.85 14.40
CA ARG A 216 -0.60 -18.18 15.57
C ARG A 216 -1.82 -18.93 16.10
N PRO A 217 -2.06 -18.92 17.42
CA PRO A 217 -3.14 -19.70 18.02
C PRO A 217 -4.53 -19.10 17.78
N ALA A 218 -4.65 -17.77 17.75
CA ALA A 218 -5.93 -17.06 17.62
C ALA A 218 -5.74 -15.63 17.10
N LEU A 219 -6.78 -15.05 16.52
CA LEU A 219 -6.88 -13.64 16.15
C LEU A 219 -7.45 -12.82 17.32
N THR A 220 -6.80 -11.71 17.67
CA THR A 220 -7.38 -10.72 18.59
C THR A 220 -8.26 -9.73 17.82
N VAL A 221 -9.55 -9.63 18.18
CA VAL A 221 -10.49 -8.65 17.65
C VAL A 221 -10.55 -7.47 18.61
N PHE A 222 -10.13 -6.28 18.15
CA PHE A 222 -10.07 -5.07 18.96
C PHE A 222 -11.39 -4.28 18.90
N GLY A 223 -12.14 -4.30 20.00
CA GLY A 223 -13.43 -3.63 20.12
C GLY A 223 -14.59 -4.46 19.59
N ASN A 224 -15.65 -4.53 20.40
CA ASN A 224 -16.89 -5.27 20.13
C ASN A 224 -18.14 -4.49 20.58
N ASP A 225 -17.96 -3.19 20.81
CA ASP A 225 -18.93 -2.26 21.37
C ASP A 225 -19.04 -0.99 20.51
N TYR A 226 -18.51 -1.00 19.28
CA TYR A 226 -18.72 0.08 18.32
C TYR A 226 -20.19 0.16 17.88
N SER A 227 -20.63 1.31 17.40
CA SER A 227 -22.00 1.52 16.88
C SER A 227 -22.16 1.00 15.45
N THR A 228 -21.63 -0.21 15.20
CA THR A 228 -21.70 -0.94 13.93
C THR A 228 -22.60 -2.16 14.09
N LYS A 229 -22.98 -2.80 12.98
CA LYS A 229 -23.94 -3.92 12.97
C LYS A 229 -23.56 -5.08 13.91
N ASP A 230 -22.27 -5.36 14.08
CA ASP A 230 -21.76 -6.46 14.91
C ASP A 230 -20.82 -5.99 16.03
N GLY A 231 -20.75 -4.68 16.27
CA GLY A 231 -19.91 -4.08 17.31
C GLY A 231 -18.43 -3.99 16.95
N THR A 232 -17.97 -4.50 15.80
CA THR A 232 -16.57 -4.44 15.38
C THR A 232 -16.30 -3.34 14.36
N GLY A 233 -15.04 -2.93 14.22
CA GLY A 233 -14.65 -1.85 13.30
C GLY A 233 -14.97 -2.18 11.83
N VAL A 234 -15.48 -1.19 11.09
CA VAL A 234 -15.83 -1.32 9.67
C VAL A 234 -14.82 -0.57 8.80
N ARG A 235 -14.31 -1.23 7.76
CA ARG A 235 -13.31 -0.70 6.83
C ARG A 235 -13.70 -0.99 5.39
N ASP A 236 -13.19 -0.20 4.46
CA ASP A 236 -13.26 -0.49 3.02
C ASP A 236 -12.06 -1.33 2.60
N TYR A 237 -12.28 -2.63 2.46
CA TYR A 237 -11.26 -3.54 1.96
C TYR A 237 -11.27 -3.55 0.43
N ILE A 238 -10.09 -3.41 -0.16
CA ILE A 238 -9.88 -3.38 -1.61
C ILE A 238 -8.88 -4.46 -2.01
N HIS A 239 -9.12 -5.13 -3.14
CA HIS A 239 -8.20 -6.13 -3.63
C HIS A 239 -6.89 -5.47 -4.09
N VAL A 240 -5.74 -6.00 -3.68
CA VAL A 240 -4.43 -5.40 -4.00
C VAL A 240 -4.16 -5.31 -5.50
N VAL A 241 -4.69 -6.23 -6.30
CA VAL A 241 -4.61 -6.16 -7.78
C VAL A 241 -5.46 -5.01 -8.33
N ASP A 242 -6.67 -4.77 -7.82
CA ASP A 242 -7.45 -3.58 -8.21
C ASP A 242 -6.70 -2.30 -7.84
N LEU A 243 -6.10 -2.27 -6.65
CA LEU A 243 -5.29 -1.15 -6.21
C LEU A 243 -4.06 -0.94 -7.12
N ALA A 244 -3.39 -2.01 -7.52
CA ALA A 244 -2.28 -1.95 -8.46
C ALA A 244 -2.72 -1.39 -9.83
N ASP A 245 -3.87 -1.83 -10.35
CA ASP A 245 -4.46 -1.28 -11.59
C ASP A 245 -4.77 0.22 -11.45
N GLY A 246 -5.16 0.68 -10.25
CA GLY A 246 -5.38 2.10 -9.96
C GLY A 246 -4.11 2.95 -10.10
N HIS A 247 -2.93 2.36 -9.86
CA HIS A 247 -1.65 3.03 -10.11
C HIS A 247 -1.34 3.15 -11.59
N ILE A 248 -1.69 2.13 -12.37
CA ILE A 248 -1.53 2.19 -13.83
C ILE A 248 -2.38 3.32 -14.39
N ALA A 249 -3.64 3.41 -13.98
CA ALA A 249 -4.53 4.51 -14.39
C ALA A 249 -4.00 5.89 -13.96
N ALA A 250 -3.44 6.02 -12.75
CA ALA A 250 -2.82 7.26 -12.27
C ALA A 250 -1.57 7.65 -13.10
N VAL A 251 -0.70 6.69 -13.41
CA VAL A 251 0.49 6.91 -14.24
C VAL A 251 0.09 7.27 -15.67
N GLU A 252 -0.92 6.62 -16.24
CA GLU A 252 -1.44 6.94 -17.56
C GLU A 252 -2.00 8.37 -17.59
N LYS A 253 -2.75 8.80 -16.56
CA LYS A 253 -3.21 10.18 -16.44
C LYS A 253 -2.05 11.19 -16.45
N LEU A 254 -0.99 10.92 -15.68
CA LEU A 254 0.23 11.77 -15.68
C LEU A 254 0.84 11.89 -17.09
N PHE A 255 0.72 10.87 -17.93
CA PHE A 255 1.27 10.90 -19.28
C PHE A 255 0.32 11.46 -20.36
N GLN A 256 -0.98 11.51 -20.09
CA GLN A 256 -1.97 12.05 -21.03
C GLN A 256 -2.12 13.57 -20.91
N SER A 257 -1.86 14.14 -19.73
CA SER A 257 -2.02 15.58 -19.47
C SER A 257 -0.77 16.16 -18.83
N ASN A 258 -0.18 17.19 -19.43
CA ASN A 258 0.88 18.02 -18.84
C ASN A 258 0.30 19.16 -17.96
N LYS A 259 -0.88 18.94 -17.36
CA LYS A 259 -1.63 19.92 -16.54
C LYS A 259 -2.48 19.22 -15.47
N THR A 260 -2.03 18.07 -14.98
CA THR A 260 -2.72 17.37 -13.88
C THR A 260 -2.68 18.22 -12.60
N GLY A 261 -1.60 18.99 -12.41
CA GLY A 261 -1.39 19.71 -11.16
C GLY A 261 -1.24 18.71 -10.00
N CYS A 262 -1.81 19.01 -8.83
CA CYS A 262 -1.76 18.11 -7.67
C CYS A 262 -3.16 17.56 -7.35
N ASP A 263 -3.54 16.48 -8.03
CA ASP A 263 -4.84 15.83 -7.91
C ASP A 263 -4.85 14.74 -6.84
N VAL A 264 -6.04 14.47 -6.28
CA VAL A 264 -6.25 13.45 -5.25
C VAL A 264 -7.39 12.51 -5.60
N TYR A 265 -7.24 11.23 -5.27
CA TYR A 265 -8.23 10.18 -5.50
C TYR A 265 -8.31 9.19 -4.33
N ASN A 266 -9.53 8.83 -3.94
CA ASN A 266 -9.78 7.70 -3.07
C ASN A 266 -9.79 6.39 -3.86
N LEU A 267 -8.95 5.44 -3.46
CA LEU A 267 -8.95 4.09 -4.00
C LEU A 267 -9.49 3.11 -2.96
N GLY A 268 -10.75 2.72 -3.16
CA GLY A 268 -11.51 1.77 -2.35
C GLY A 268 -12.57 1.08 -3.20
N THR A 269 -13.47 0.35 -2.55
CA THR A 269 -14.63 -0.29 -3.19
C THR A 269 -15.92 0.50 -2.96
N GLY A 270 -15.92 1.41 -1.99
CA GLY A 270 -17.10 2.11 -1.50
C GLY A 270 -18.02 1.26 -0.63
N LYS A 271 -17.56 0.08 -0.20
CA LYS A 271 -18.30 -0.82 0.67
C LYS A 271 -17.56 -1.00 1.99
N GLY A 272 -18.24 -0.68 3.09
CA GLY A 272 -17.77 -1.01 4.42
C GLY A 272 -17.97 -2.50 4.72
N THR A 273 -16.98 -3.13 5.34
CA THR A 273 -17.04 -4.50 5.85
C THR A 273 -16.45 -4.55 7.26
N SER A 274 -17.13 -5.24 8.17
CA SER A 274 -16.68 -5.39 9.55
C SER A 274 -15.50 -6.36 9.69
N VAL A 275 -14.89 -6.43 10.88
CA VAL A 275 -13.86 -7.43 11.18
C VAL A 275 -14.44 -8.85 11.12
N LEU A 276 -15.63 -9.07 11.69
CA LEU A 276 -16.23 -10.41 11.73
C LEU A 276 -16.73 -10.87 10.37
N GLU A 277 -17.29 -9.98 9.55
CA GLU A 277 -17.65 -10.28 8.16
C GLU A 277 -16.42 -10.70 7.34
N MET A 278 -15.27 -10.03 7.54
CA MET A 278 -14.01 -10.41 6.91
C MET A 278 -13.50 -11.77 7.37
N VAL A 279 -13.56 -12.04 8.68
CA VAL A 279 -13.17 -13.36 9.24
C VAL A 279 -14.06 -14.46 8.68
N GLU A 280 -15.38 -14.28 8.65
CA GLU A 280 -16.33 -15.26 8.12
C GLU A 280 -16.05 -15.57 6.64
N ALA A 281 -15.82 -14.54 5.83
CA ALA A 281 -15.47 -14.73 4.42
C ALA A 281 -14.15 -15.48 4.24
N PHE A 282 -13.16 -15.22 5.11
CA PHE A 282 -11.89 -15.93 5.08
C PHE A 282 -12.03 -17.40 5.55
N GLU A 283 -12.84 -17.68 6.57
CA GLU A 283 -13.16 -19.05 6.97
C GLU A 283 -13.80 -19.83 5.82
N LYS A 284 -14.75 -19.21 5.10
CA LYS A 284 -15.40 -19.79 3.92
C LYS A 284 -14.39 -20.09 2.81
N ALA A 285 -13.48 -19.16 2.52
CA ALA A 285 -12.49 -19.33 1.45
C ALA A 285 -11.40 -20.36 1.79
N SER A 286 -10.98 -20.42 3.05
CA SER A 286 -9.89 -21.30 3.51
C SER A 286 -10.35 -22.69 3.94
N GLY A 287 -11.64 -22.85 4.28
CA GLY A 287 -12.15 -24.04 4.95
C GLY A 287 -11.57 -24.23 6.36
N LYS A 288 -10.90 -23.21 6.91
CA LYS A 288 -10.29 -23.23 8.25
C LYS A 288 -11.12 -22.39 9.21
N LYS A 289 -11.21 -22.85 10.46
CA LYS A 289 -11.72 -22.01 11.54
C LYS A 289 -10.63 -21.08 12.05
N ILE A 290 -11.01 -19.84 12.35
CA ILE A 290 -10.13 -18.81 12.90
C ILE A 290 -10.54 -18.56 14.35
N PRO A 291 -9.82 -19.13 15.34
CA PRO A 291 -10.11 -18.87 16.73
C PRO A 291 -10.00 -17.37 17.04
N LEU A 292 -10.98 -16.83 17.76
CA LEU A 292 -11.07 -15.40 18.09
C LEU A 292 -10.88 -15.15 19.58
N VAL A 293 -10.21 -14.05 19.91
CA VAL A 293 -10.12 -13.48 21.26
C VAL A 293 -10.61 -12.04 21.19
N MET A 294 -11.68 -11.71 21.91
CA MET A 294 -12.18 -10.34 21.97
C MET A 294 -11.35 -9.52 22.95
N ALA A 295 -10.95 -8.31 22.55
CA ALA A 295 -10.21 -7.37 23.37
C ALA A 295 -10.89 -5.99 23.34
N GLY A 296 -10.45 -5.09 24.23
CA GLY A 296 -10.87 -3.69 24.20
C GLY A 296 -10.47 -2.98 22.90
N ARG A 297 -11.05 -1.81 22.66
CA ARG A 297 -10.72 -0.97 21.50
C ARG A 297 -9.24 -0.63 21.48
N ARG A 298 -8.61 -0.69 20.29
CA ARG A 298 -7.23 -0.25 20.11
C ARG A 298 -7.21 1.28 19.94
N PRO A 299 -6.38 2.02 20.70
CA PRO A 299 -6.29 3.48 20.57
C PRO A 299 -6.02 3.91 19.13
N GLY A 300 -6.79 4.89 18.65
CA GLY A 300 -6.67 5.44 17.30
C GLY A 300 -7.53 4.75 16.24
N ASP A 301 -8.16 3.60 16.52
CA ASP A 301 -9.06 2.96 15.56
C ASP A 301 -10.38 3.73 15.43
N SER A 302 -10.73 4.06 14.19
CA SER A 302 -12.04 4.61 13.81
C SER A 302 -13.12 3.53 13.85
N GLU A 303 -14.36 3.94 14.12
CA GLU A 303 -15.51 3.04 14.10
C GLU A 303 -15.79 2.53 12.68
N THR A 304 -16.13 3.45 11.77
CA THR A 304 -16.44 3.14 10.36
C THR A 304 -15.71 4.11 9.45
N VAL A 305 -15.02 3.59 8.43
CA VAL A 305 -14.36 4.39 7.39
C VAL A 305 -14.42 3.65 6.05
N TYR A 306 -15.08 4.23 5.04
CA TYR A 306 -15.10 3.71 3.67
C TYR A 306 -15.17 4.81 2.60
N ALA A 307 -14.76 4.49 1.39
CA ALA A 307 -14.51 5.48 0.34
C ALA A 307 -15.78 5.92 -0.39
N SER A 308 -15.80 7.14 -0.89
CA SER A 308 -16.50 7.46 -2.13
C SER A 308 -15.50 7.27 -3.26
N THR A 309 -15.87 6.50 -4.29
CA THR A 309 -14.97 6.14 -5.40
C THR A 309 -15.33 6.83 -6.71
N SER A 310 -16.35 7.69 -6.71
CA SER A 310 -16.92 8.29 -7.92
C SER A 310 -15.91 9.13 -8.71
N LYS A 311 -14.98 9.80 -8.03
CA LYS A 311 -13.97 10.63 -8.69
C LYS A 311 -12.98 9.78 -9.49
N ALA A 312 -12.49 8.68 -8.91
CA ALA A 312 -11.59 7.76 -9.60
C ALA A 312 -12.29 7.08 -10.80
N GLU A 313 -13.56 6.69 -10.65
CA GLU A 313 -14.35 6.11 -11.76
C GLU A 313 -14.51 7.11 -12.91
N LYS A 314 -14.79 8.38 -12.61
CA LYS A 314 -14.99 9.41 -13.63
C LYS A 314 -13.71 9.86 -14.32
N GLU A 315 -12.64 10.08 -13.56
CA GLU A 315 -11.45 10.80 -14.06
C GLU A 315 -10.26 9.89 -14.35
N LEU A 316 -10.18 8.72 -13.72
CA LEU A 316 -9.16 7.70 -14.01
C LEU A 316 -9.72 6.54 -14.83
N ASN A 317 -11.03 6.52 -15.09
CA ASN A 317 -11.73 5.37 -15.69
C ASN A 317 -11.41 4.06 -14.94
N TRP A 318 -11.29 4.15 -13.62
CA TRP A 318 -10.89 3.04 -12.75
C TRP A 318 -11.96 2.76 -11.70
N LYS A 319 -12.23 1.47 -11.46
CA LYS A 319 -13.12 0.98 -10.42
C LYS A 319 -12.64 -0.37 -9.93
N ALA A 320 -12.69 -0.61 -8.61
CA ALA A 320 -12.43 -1.93 -8.05
C ALA A 320 -13.43 -2.96 -8.59
N LYS A 321 -12.92 -4.14 -8.99
CA LYS A 321 -13.70 -5.21 -9.65
C LYS A 321 -13.93 -6.39 -8.72
N TYR A 322 -13.02 -6.62 -7.78
CA TYR A 322 -13.03 -7.79 -6.91
C TYR A 322 -13.78 -7.50 -5.60
N GLY A 323 -14.55 -8.48 -5.13
CA GLY A 323 -15.25 -8.45 -3.87
C GLY A 323 -14.49 -9.19 -2.76
N ILE A 324 -15.12 -9.24 -1.59
CA ILE A 324 -14.57 -9.91 -0.40
C ILE A 324 -14.25 -11.39 -0.65
N GLU A 325 -15.03 -12.07 -1.50
CA GLU A 325 -14.82 -13.49 -1.81
C GLU A 325 -13.50 -13.70 -2.56
N GLU A 326 -13.21 -12.91 -3.60
CA GLU A 326 -11.95 -12.99 -4.35
C GLU A 326 -10.76 -12.57 -3.49
N MET A 327 -10.90 -11.51 -2.68
CA MET A 327 -9.89 -11.07 -1.72
C MET A 327 -9.48 -12.21 -0.78
N CYS A 328 -10.46 -12.89 -0.17
CA CYS A 328 -10.19 -13.99 0.75
C CYS A 328 -9.63 -15.22 0.04
N ARG A 329 -10.16 -15.58 -1.13
CA ARG A 329 -9.68 -16.70 -1.96
C ARG A 329 -8.22 -16.52 -2.33
N ASP A 330 -7.85 -15.37 -2.87
CA ASP A 330 -6.50 -15.14 -3.39
C ASP A 330 -5.50 -14.98 -2.24
N GLN A 331 -5.90 -14.33 -1.14
CA GLN A 331 -5.12 -14.31 0.10
C GLN A 331 -4.83 -15.74 0.62
N TRP A 332 -5.85 -16.61 0.67
CA TRP A 332 -5.66 -17.99 1.12
C TRP A 332 -4.79 -18.81 0.16
N ASN A 333 -4.95 -18.63 -1.15
CA ASN A 333 -4.12 -19.28 -2.16
C ASN A 333 -2.63 -18.92 -1.97
N TRP A 334 -2.32 -17.65 -1.70
CA TRP A 334 -0.97 -17.22 -1.31
C TRP A 334 -0.51 -17.90 -0.01
N ALA A 335 -1.27 -17.74 1.07
CA ALA A 335 -0.87 -18.17 2.41
C ALA A 335 -0.69 -19.70 2.51
N SER A 336 -1.57 -20.48 1.88
CA SER A 336 -1.51 -21.94 1.91
C SER A 336 -0.31 -22.50 1.15
N LYS A 337 0.12 -21.85 0.05
CA LYS A 337 1.33 -22.20 -0.70
C LYS A 337 2.61 -21.68 -0.04
N ASN A 338 2.50 -20.60 0.73
CA ASN A 338 3.62 -19.88 1.33
C ASN A 338 3.37 -19.65 2.83
N PRO A 339 3.25 -20.71 3.65
CA PRO A 339 2.86 -20.57 5.05
C PRO A 339 3.84 -19.68 5.84
N TRP A 340 5.11 -19.68 5.44
CA TRP A 340 6.19 -18.87 6.03
C TRP A 340 6.58 -17.66 5.17
N GLY A 341 5.70 -17.26 4.26
CA GLY A 341 5.94 -16.13 3.37
C GLY A 341 7.01 -16.43 2.32
N TYR A 342 7.87 -15.46 2.04
CA TYR A 342 9.00 -15.63 1.12
C TYR A 342 10.21 -16.32 1.76
N GLY A 343 10.23 -16.49 3.09
CA GLY A 343 11.32 -17.11 3.84
C GLY A 343 11.20 -18.63 3.99
N LYS A 344 12.26 -19.26 4.52
CA LYS A 344 12.25 -20.70 4.88
C LYS A 344 11.72 -20.89 6.31
N PRO A 345 11.18 -22.09 6.65
CA PRO A 345 10.54 -22.36 7.95
C PRO A 345 11.38 -22.04 9.21
N ASN A 346 12.72 -21.99 9.10
CA ASN A 346 13.63 -21.81 10.24
C ASN A 346 14.17 -20.39 10.43
N GLU A 347 13.82 -19.42 9.57
CA GLU A 347 14.33 -18.04 9.69
C GLU A 347 13.37 -17.10 10.44
N SER A 348 12.11 -17.50 10.64
CA SER A 348 11.06 -16.67 11.25
C SER A 348 10.64 -17.10 12.65
N ALA A 349 11.39 -17.99 13.29
CA ALA A 349 11.05 -18.62 14.57
C ALA A 349 11.82 -18.04 15.77
N ASP A 350 12.11 -16.72 15.77
CA ASP A 350 12.43 -16.03 17.02
C ASP A 350 11.15 -15.36 17.56
N PRO A 351 10.52 -15.89 18.63
CA PRO A 351 9.36 -15.29 19.25
C PRO A 351 9.70 -14.06 20.11
N SER A 352 10.98 -13.65 20.17
CA SER A 352 11.47 -12.64 21.12
C SER A 352 11.83 -11.26 20.52
N THR A 353 11.50 -10.98 19.26
CA THR A 353 11.66 -9.65 18.64
C THR A 353 10.39 -9.05 18.07
#